data_AF-A0A929YKS3-F1
#
_entry.id   AF-A0A929YKS3-F1
#
_cell.length_a   1.000
_cell.length_b   1.000
_cell.length_c   1.000
_cell.angle_alpha   90.00
_cell.angle_beta   90.00
_cell.angle_gamma   90.00
#
_symmetry.space_group_name_H-M   'P 1'
#
loop_
_entity.id
_entity.type
_entity.pdbx_description
1 polymer ?
#
loop_
_entity_poly.entity_id
_entity_poly.type
_entity_poly.pdbx_seq_one_letter_code
_entity_poly.pdbx_strand_id
1 'polypeptide(L)'
;VDEIINHLTSGKTDEIAITFYPGSTLNKKIKNSDGREVESVLLKAGFSDDQIKKAFAAKYDSPVFAGRPENAGLEGYIYGETFYISPDETAEQVLQRSIDHLEKIVKKYNLEEKFKARGLTLYQGITLASIIQRESIGCGSGAETCEDQRKIASVFYNRLKANMPLGSDVTYQYIADKTGV
;
A
#
# COMPACT_ATOMS: atom_id res chain seq x y z
N VAL A 1 -1.83 -15.92 -40.39
CA VAL A 1 -1.12 -17.03 -39.72
C VAL A 1 0.22 -16.54 -39.15
N ASP A 2 0.93 -15.70 -39.90
CA ASP A 2 2.21 -15.12 -39.46
C ASP A 2 2.13 -14.20 -38.22
N GLU A 3 1.00 -13.49 -37.99
CA GLU A 3 0.80 -12.72 -36.76
C GLU A 3 0.71 -13.60 -35.51
N ILE A 4 0.03 -14.75 -35.58
CA ILE A 4 -0.13 -15.67 -34.44
C ILE A 4 1.21 -16.34 -34.12
N ILE A 5 1.96 -16.72 -35.15
CA ILE A 5 3.29 -17.31 -35.00
C ILE A 5 4.26 -16.29 -34.41
N ASN A 6 4.25 -15.04 -34.89
CA ASN A 6 5.09 -13.97 -34.33
C ASN A 6 4.70 -13.60 -32.89
N HIS A 7 3.40 -13.66 -32.54
CA HIS A 7 2.98 -13.43 -31.17
C HIS A 7 3.49 -14.54 -30.25
N LEU A 8 3.42 -15.81 -30.69
CA LEU A 8 3.93 -16.98 -29.97
C LEU A 8 5.46 -17.05 -29.86
N THR A 9 6.23 -16.51 -30.82
CA THR A 9 7.71 -16.49 -30.78
C THR A 9 8.33 -15.22 -30.19
N SER A 10 7.55 -14.13 -30.01
CA SER A 10 8.09 -12.84 -29.52
C SER A 10 8.28 -12.74 -28.01
N GLY A 11 7.77 -13.71 -27.23
CA GLY A 11 7.80 -13.63 -25.76
C GLY A 11 6.97 -12.48 -25.17
N LYS A 12 6.19 -11.74 -25.98
CA LYS A 12 5.20 -10.77 -25.49
C LYS A 12 4.00 -11.53 -24.96
N THR A 13 4.02 -11.83 -23.67
CA THR A 13 2.83 -12.23 -22.94
C THR A 13 1.83 -11.07 -22.93
N ASP A 14 0.54 -11.34 -23.04
CA ASP A 14 -0.51 -10.34 -22.78
C ASP A 14 -0.42 -9.93 -21.31
N GLU A 15 0.24 -8.80 -21.02
CA GLU A 15 0.37 -8.28 -19.66
C GLU A 15 -0.88 -7.50 -19.26
N ILE A 16 -1.46 -7.83 -18.10
CA ILE A 16 -2.57 -7.06 -17.52
C ILE A 16 -1.98 -5.99 -16.60
N ALA A 17 -2.38 -4.73 -16.76
CA ALA A 17 -1.97 -3.66 -15.87
C ALA A 17 -2.91 -3.59 -14.65
N ILE A 18 -2.32 -3.68 -13.45
CA ILE A 18 -3.01 -3.54 -12.17
C ILE A 18 -2.49 -2.29 -11.46
N THR A 19 -3.38 -1.36 -11.10
CA THR A 19 -3.01 -0.16 -10.33
C THR A 19 -3.49 -0.26 -8.89
N PHE A 20 -2.55 -0.30 -7.95
CA PHE A 20 -2.85 -0.07 -6.54
C PHE A 20 -2.80 1.44 -6.25
N TYR A 21 -3.83 1.97 -5.61
CA TYR A 21 -3.91 3.39 -5.32
C TYR A 21 -3.24 3.73 -3.97
N PRO A 22 -2.44 4.80 -3.88
CA PRO A 22 -1.89 5.26 -2.61
C PRO A 22 -2.99 5.57 -1.59
N GLY A 23 -2.84 5.10 -0.35
CA GLY A 23 -3.82 5.31 0.72
C GLY A 23 -5.01 4.34 0.71
N SER A 24 -5.08 3.41 -0.25
CA SER A 24 -6.06 2.34 -0.26
C SER A 24 -5.87 1.35 0.88
N THR A 25 -6.99 0.80 1.35
CA THR A 25 -7.04 -0.29 2.32
C THR A 25 -7.01 -1.66 1.62
N LEU A 26 -6.83 -2.74 2.40
CA LEU A 26 -6.83 -4.09 1.84
C LEU A 26 -8.22 -4.60 1.47
N ASN A 27 -9.18 -4.50 2.39
CA ASN A 27 -10.46 -5.22 2.32
C ASN A 27 -11.62 -4.33 1.82
N LYS A 28 -12.51 -4.96 1.05
CA LYS A 28 -13.75 -4.45 0.44
C LYS A 28 -14.89 -4.21 1.43
N LYS A 29 -14.79 -4.65 2.70
CA LYS A 29 -15.85 -4.49 3.72
C LYS A 29 -15.98 -3.06 4.28
N ILE A 30 -15.65 -2.05 3.48
CA ILE A 30 -15.90 -0.64 3.78
C ILE A 30 -17.28 -0.31 3.24
N LYS A 31 -18.17 0.26 4.06
CA LYS A 31 -19.56 0.60 3.67
C LYS A 31 -19.63 1.51 2.41
N ASN A 32 -18.53 2.22 2.11
CA ASN A 32 -18.36 3.11 0.96
C ASN A 32 -17.17 2.65 0.09
N SER A 33 -17.19 1.41 -0.38
CA SER A 33 -16.15 0.92 -1.30
C SER A 33 -16.15 1.71 -2.60
N ASP A 34 -15.05 2.38 -2.92
CA ASP A 34 -14.83 3.11 -4.17
C ASP A 34 -14.19 2.21 -5.26
N GLY A 35 -13.97 0.94 -4.92
CA GLY A 35 -13.36 -0.06 -5.78
C GLY A 35 -11.86 0.13 -6.00
N ARG A 36 -11.20 0.95 -5.17
CA ARG A 36 -9.74 1.17 -5.17
C ARG A 36 -9.00 0.33 -4.15
N GLU A 37 -9.70 -0.45 -3.33
CA GLU A 37 -9.10 -1.37 -2.35
C GLU A 37 -8.31 -2.46 -3.07
N VAL A 38 -7.29 -2.99 -2.41
CA VAL A 38 -6.42 -4.03 -2.98
C VAL A 38 -7.24 -5.25 -3.40
N GLU A 39 -8.18 -5.70 -2.57
CA GLU A 39 -9.11 -6.79 -2.90
C GLU A 39 -9.94 -6.47 -4.15
N SER A 40 -10.54 -5.28 -4.23
CA SER A 40 -11.35 -4.85 -5.38
C SER A 40 -10.54 -4.79 -6.68
N VAL A 41 -9.28 -4.33 -6.58
CA VAL A 41 -8.34 -4.24 -7.70
C VAL A 41 -7.94 -5.63 -8.19
N LEU A 42 -7.65 -6.56 -7.28
CA LEU A 42 -7.31 -7.95 -7.62
C LEU A 42 -8.51 -8.70 -8.23
N LEU A 43 -9.73 -8.50 -7.70
CA LEU A 43 -10.95 -9.08 -8.27
C LEU A 43 -11.17 -8.60 -9.72
N LYS A 44 -10.98 -7.30 -9.99
CA LYS A 44 -11.09 -6.73 -11.35
C LYS A 44 -10.03 -7.26 -12.29
N ALA A 45 -8.87 -7.65 -11.78
CA ALA A 45 -7.80 -8.27 -12.56
C ALA A 45 -8.06 -9.77 -12.87
N GLY A 46 -9.11 -10.36 -12.31
CA GLY A 46 -9.53 -11.74 -12.60
C GLY A 46 -9.13 -12.77 -11.54
N PHE A 47 -8.56 -12.35 -10.40
CA PHE A 47 -8.30 -13.26 -9.29
C PHE A 47 -9.59 -13.64 -8.56
N SER A 48 -9.71 -14.89 -8.13
CA SER A 48 -10.86 -15.36 -7.33
C SER A 48 -10.73 -14.96 -5.86
N ASP A 49 -11.86 -14.90 -5.15
CA ASP A 49 -11.88 -14.63 -3.71
C ASP A 49 -10.95 -15.55 -2.91
N ASP A 50 -10.85 -16.83 -3.30
CA ASP A 50 -10.00 -17.80 -2.61
C ASP A 50 -8.51 -17.54 -2.86
N GLN A 51 -8.13 -17.15 -4.08
CA GLN A 51 -6.76 -16.74 -4.40
C GLN A 51 -6.36 -15.50 -3.59
N ILE A 52 -7.26 -14.51 -3.49
CA ILE A 52 -6.99 -13.27 -2.74
C ILE A 52 -6.88 -13.54 -1.24
N LYS A 53 -7.81 -14.32 -0.66
CA LYS A 53 -7.73 -14.70 0.76
C LYS A 53 -6.45 -15.47 1.07
N LYS A 54 -6.06 -16.38 0.19
CA LYS A 54 -4.80 -17.13 0.33
C LYS A 54 -3.61 -16.17 0.28
N ALA A 55 -3.61 -15.21 -0.64
CA ALA A 55 -2.55 -14.21 -0.73
C ALA A 55 -2.48 -13.32 0.52
N PHE A 56 -3.61 -12.84 1.05
CA PHE A 56 -3.61 -12.04 2.29
C PHE A 56 -3.21 -12.83 3.53
N ALA A 57 -3.42 -14.14 3.55
CA ALA A 57 -2.99 -15.03 4.63
C ALA A 57 -1.56 -15.57 4.45
N ALA A 58 -0.94 -15.35 3.28
CA ALA A 58 0.41 -15.84 3.00
C ALA A 58 1.45 -15.12 3.86
N LYS A 59 2.56 -15.81 4.13
CA LYS A 59 3.70 -15.24 4.83
C LYS A 59 4.68 -14.67 3.81
N TYR A 60 4.86 -13.36 3.89
CA TYR A 60 5.84 -12.61 3.10
C TYR A 60 7.07 -12.34 3.96
N ASP A 61 8.25 -12.56 3.40
CA ASP A 61 9.52 -12.20 4.02
C ASP A 61 10.04 -10.90 3.38
N SER A 62 10.19 -9.86 4.19
CA SER A 62 10.80 -8.59 3.76
C SER A 62 11.24 -7.78 4.98
N PRO A 63 12.40 -7.08 4.91
CA PRO A 63 12.86 -6.16 5.95
C PRO A 63 11.85 -5.05 6.30
N VAL A 64 10.92 -4.70 5.41
CA VAL A 64 9.92 -3.65 5.68
C VAL A 64 8.98 -4.00 6.83
N PHE A 65 8.91 -5.28 7.19
CA PHE A 65 8.11 -5.78 8.30
C PHE A 65 8.78 -5.62 9.67
N ALA A 66 9.99 -5.07 9.74
CA ALA A 66 10.69 -4.87 11.00
C ALA A 66 9.86 -4.03 12.00
N GLY A 67 9.70 -4.57 13.22
CA GLY A 67 8.99 -3.90 14.31
C GLY A 67 7.47 -3.94 14.24
N ARG A 68 6.88 -4.66 13.27
CA ARG A 68 5.42 -4.87 13.23
C ARG A 68 4.96 -5.92 14.25
N PRO A 69 3.75 -5.80 14.82
CA PRO A 69 3.14 -6.86 15.64
C PRO A 69 2.89 -8.15 14.84
N GLU A 70 2.96 -9.32 15.48
CA GLU A 70 2.75 -10.63 14.80
C GLU A 70 1.38 -10.78 14.15
N ASN A 71 0.35 -10.10 14.69
CA ASN A 71 -1.02 -10.12 14.16
C ASN A 71 -1.31 -8.98 13.17
N ALA A 72 -0.30 -8.21 12.77
CA ALA A 72 -0.46 -7.13 11.79
C ALA A 72 -0.54 -7.72 10.37
N GLY A 73 -1.62 -7.41 9.65
CA GLY A 73 -1.78 -7.78 8.25
C GLY A 73 -0.88 -6.97 7.30
N LEU A 74 -1.19 -6.99 6.02
CA LEU A 74 -0.45 -6.28 4.97
C LEU A 74 -0.87 -4.81 4.79
N GLU A 75 -1.62 -4.24 5.75
CA GLU A 75 -2.11 -2.87 5.66
C GLU A 75 -0.95 -1.88 5.71
N GLY A 76 -0.90 -0.98 4.73
CA GLY A 76 0.19 -0.03 4.56
C GLY A 76 1.45 -0.60 3.90
N TYR A 77 1.48 -1.88 3.54
CA TYR A 77 2.64 -2.53 2.91
C TYR A 77 2.50 -2.74 1.41
N ILE A 78 1.29 -2.64 0.87
CA ILE A 78 1.05 -2.66 -0.57
C ILE A 78 1.33 -1.27 -1.12
N TYR A 79 2.41 -1.14 -1.87
CA TYR A 79 2.83 0.12 -2.45
C TYR A 79 1.90 0.54 -3.59
N GLY A 80 1.50 1.81 -3.58
CA GLY A 80 0.59 2.37 -4.58
C GLY A 80 1.32 2.67 -5.89
N GLU A 81 1.25 1.74 -6.83
CA GLU A 81 1.79 1.88 -8.18
C GLU A 81 1.04 0.97 -9.17
N THR A 82 1.35 1.11 -10.46
CA THR A 82 0.90 0.20 -11.50
C THR A 82 1.90 -0.93 -11.70
N PHE A 83 1.43 -2.17 -11.57
CA PHE A 83 2.17 -3.40 -11.80
C PHE A 83 1.64 -4.08 -13.05
N TYR A 84 2.54 -4.52 -13.92
CA TYR A 84 2.21 -5.36 -15.08
C TYR A 84 2.33 -6.82 -14.66
N ILE A 85 1.24 -7.56 -14.81
CA ILE A 85 1.13 -8.96 -14.41
C ILE A 85 1.02 -9.86 -15.63
N SER A 86 1.66 -11.02 -15.57
CA SER A 86 1.50 -12.07 -16.58
C SER A 86 0.22 -12.87 -16.31
N PRO A 87 -0.42 -13.48 -17.33
CA PRO A 87 -1.67 -14.23 -17.15
C PRO A 87 -1.57 -15.43 -16.19
N ASP A 88 -0.37 -15.95 -15.98
CA ASP A 88 -0.02 -17.07 -15.10
C ASP A 88 0.44 -16.64 -13.70
N GLU A 89 0.58 -15.32 -13.46
CA GLU A 89 1.03 -14.79 -12.18
C GLU A 89 -0.05 -14.93 -11.10
N THR A 90 0.33 -15.39 -9.92
CA THR A 90 -0.58 -15.55 -8.77
C THR A 90 -0.74 -14.25 -7.99
N ALA A 91 -1.88 -14.07 -7.31
CA ALA A 91 -2.09 -12.92 -6.42
C ALA A 91 -0.98 -12.78 -5.36
N GLU A 92 -0.43 -13.91 -4.87
CA GLU A 92 0.71 -13.91 -3.94
C GLU A 92 1.94 -13.23 -4.53
N GLN A 93 2.30 -13.54 -5.78
CA GLN A 93 3.45 -12.96 -6.48
C GLN A 93 3.25 -11.47 -6.74
N VAL A 94 2.04 -11.05 -7.13
CA VAL A 94 1.71 -9.64 -7.34
C VAL A 94 1.89 -8.83 -6.06
N LEU A 95 1.41 -9.34 -4.92
CA LEU A 95 1.59 -8.69 -3.62
C LEU A 95 3.06 -8.68 -3.18
N GLN A 96 3.81 -9.77 -3.39
CA GLN A 96 5.24 -9.81 -3.10
C GLN A 96 5.99 -8.73 -3.88
N ARG A 97 5.72 -8.57 -5.19
CA ARG A 97 6.34 -7.52 -6.01
C ARG A 97 6.03 -6.12 -5.50
N SER A 98 4.81 -5.89 -5.02
CA SER A 98 4.43 -4.61 -4.40
C SER A 98 5.21 -4.35 -3.11
N ILE A 99 5.37 -5.37 -2.26
CA ILE A 99 6.17 -5.31 -1.03
C ILE A 99 7.66 -5.06 -1.35
N ASP A 100 8.21 -5.77 -2.35
CA ASP A 100 9.59 -5.57 -2.82
C ASP A 100 9.79 -4.16 -3.36
N HIS A 101 8.77 -3.59 -4.01
CA HIS A 101 8.82 -2.19 -4.44
C HIS A 101 8.90 -1.27 -3.22
N LEU A 102 8.03 -1.45 -2.22
CA LEU A 102 8.10 -0.67 -0.99
C LEU A 102 9.50 -0.75 -0.36
N GLU A 103 10.09 -1.95 -0.30
CA GLU A 103 11.44 -2.16 0.21
C GLU A 103 12.49 -1.35 -0.56
N LYS A 104 12.43 -1.36 -1.89
CA LYS A 104 13.32 -0.54 -2.73
C LYS A 104 13.18 0.94 -2.42
N ILE A 105 11.95 1.43 -2.20
CA ILE A 105 11.68 2.83 -1.86
C ILE A 105 12.23 3.17 -0.46
N VAL A 106 12.01 2.29 0.53
CA VAL A 106 12.54 2.43 1.89
C VAL A 106 14.07 2.54 1.86
N LYS A 107 14.74 1.66 1.10
CA LYS A 107 16.20 1.67 0.94
C LYS A 107 16.68 2.91 0.18
N LYS A 108 16.07 3.22 -0.97
CA LYS A 108 16.43 4.36 -1.83
C LYS A 108 16.45 5.68 -1.06
N TYR A 109 15.45 5.90 -0.21
CA TYR A 109 15.33 7.15 0.55
C TYR A 109 15.87 7.08 1.97
N ASN A 110 16.47 5.94 2.35
CA ASN A 110 16.96 5.66 3.70
C ASN A 110 15.91 5.98 4.78
N LEU A 111 14.67 5.49 4.56
CA LEU A 111 13.52 5.87 5.38
C LEU A 111 13.65 5.35 6.81
N GLU A 112 14.21 4.16 7.00
CA GLU A 112 14.41 3.56 8.33
C GLU A 112 15.23 4.48 9.24
N GLU A 113 16.41 4.93 8.79
CA GLU A 113 17.25 5.83 9.56
C GLU A 113 16.60 7.22 9.76
N LYS A 114 15.85 7.71 8.77
CA LYS A 114 15.11 8.97 8.89
C LYS A 114 13.99 8.90 9.93
N PHE A 115 13.28 7.78 10.02
CA PHE A 115 12.26 7.56 11.05
C PHE A 115 12.90 7.38 12.43
N LYS A 116 13.99 6.61 12.51
CA LYS A 116 14.75 6.40 13.74
C LYS A 116 15.31 7.70 14.31
N ALA A 117 15.81 8.61 13.47
CA ALA A 117 16.24 9.95 13.88
C ALA A 117 15.11 10.81 14.48
N ARG A 118 13.85 10.42 14.27
CA ARG A 118 12.65 11.04 14.85
C ARG A 118 12.04 10.21 15.98
N GLY A 119 12.73 9.15 16.44
CA GLY A 119 12.28 8.25 17.49
C GLY A 119 11.18 7.28 17.06
N LEU A 120 11.00 7.05 15.76
CA LEU A 120 10.00 6.13 15.22
C LEU A 120 10.67 4.88 14.66
N THR A 121 10.04 3.73 14.89
CA THR A 121 10.33 2.50 14.12
C THR A 121 9.82 2.64 12.68
N LEU A 122 10.31 1.79 11.77
CA LEU A 122 9.82 1.78 10.38
C LEU A 122 8.31 1.54 10.32
N TYR A 123 7.81 0.59 11.13
CA TYR A 123 6.38 0.33 11.27
C TYR A 123 5.59 1.59 11.66
N GLN A 124 6.01 2.29 12.73
CA GLN A 124 5.35 3.53 13.17
C GLN A 124 5.45 4.64 12.12
N GLY A 125 6.56 4.73 11.39
CA GLY A 125 6.74 5.65 10.29
C GLY A 125 5.77 5.41 9.14
N ILE A 126 5.59 4.15 8.73
CA ILE A 126 4.61 3.74 7.71
C ILE A 126 3.18 4.00 8.20
N THR A 127 2.86 3.70 9.46
CA THR A 127 1.55 4.00 10.05
C THR A 127 1.27 5.51 10.01
N LEU A 128 2.23 6.34 10.45
CA LEU A 128 2.07 7.80 10.42
C LEU A 128 1.91 8.32 8.99
N ALA A 129 2.68 7.78 8.04
CA ALA A 129 2.55 8.13 6.63
C ALA A 129 1.16 7.81 6.08
N SER A 130 0.57 6.67 6.47
CA SER A 130 -0.80 6.31 6.05
C SER A 130 -1.86 7.30 6.57
N ILE A 131 -1.68 7.80 7.81
CA ILE A 131 -2.56 8.81 8.40
C ILE A 131 -2.42 10.13 7.65
N ILE A 132 -1.18 10.60 7.43
CA ILE A 132 -0.91 11.83 6.67
C ILE A 132 -1.50 11.75 5.25
N GLN A 133 -1.35 10.61 4.59
CA GLN A 133 -1.87 10.39 3.23
C GLN A 133 -3.40 10.53 3.18
N ARG A 134 -4.11 10.05 4.21
CA ARG A 134 -5.58 10.13 4.30
C ARG A 134 -6.10 11.49 4.75
N GLU A 135 -5.35 12.21 5.59
CA GLU A 135 -5.72 13.57 6.05
C GLU A 135 -5.48 14.63 4.97
N SER A 136 -4.59 14.36 4.01
CA SER A 136 -4.26 15.30 2.96
C SER A 136 -5.22 15.21 1.77
N ILE A 137 -5.47 16.35 1.13
CA ILE A 137 -6.22 16.44 -0.13
C ILE A 137 -5.42 15.95 -1.35
N GLY A 138 -4.22 15.42 -1.14
CA GLY A 138 -3.33 14.88 -2.17
C GLY A 138 -2.24 15.86 -2.60
N CYS A 139 -1.44 15.41 -3.56
CA CYS A 139 -0.35 16.20 -4.15
C CYS A 139 -0.88 16.86 -5.42
N GLY A 140 -0.63 18.16 -5.62
CA GLY A 140 -0.93 18.81 -6.89
C GLY A 140 -0.29 18.04 -8.06
N SER A 141 -0.99 17.93 -9.20
CA SER A 141 -0.54 17.13 -10.34
C SER A 141 0.92 17.43 -10.72
N GLY A 142 1.78 16.40 -10.69
CA GLY A 142 3.19 16.49 -11.05
C GLY A 142 4.12 17.00 -9.94
N ALA A 143 3.63 17.20 -8.72
CA ALA A 143 4.47 17.64 -7.61
C ALA A 143 5.21 16.46 -6.96
N GLU A 144 6.55 16.50 -6.96
CA GLU A 144 7.40 15.61 -6.16
C GLU A 144 7.22 15.80 -4.65
N THR A 145 6.54 16.88 -4.28
CA THR A 145 6.36 17.33 -2.91
C THR A 145 4.93 17.77 -2.69
N CYS A 146 4.34 17.25 -1.61
CA CYS A 146 2.98 17.59 -1.21
C CYS A 146 3.08 18.51 0.00
N GLU A 147 3.05 19.83 -0.23
CA GLU A 147 3.23 20.83 0.83
C GLU A 147 2.19 20.69 1.95
N ASP A 148 0.98 20.26 1.62
CA ASP A 148 -0.07 19.95 2.59
C ASP A 148 0.36 18.79 3.52
N GLN A 149 0.80 17.67 2.95
CA GLN A 149 1.33 16.53 3.72
C GLN A 149 2.51 16.92 4.62
N ARG A 150 3.41 17.81 4.17
CA ARG A 150 4.52 18.31 5.01
C ARG A 150 4.03 19.08 6.22
N LYS A 151 3.03 19.94 6.05
CA LYS A 151 2.42 20.71 7.15
C LYS A 151 1.72 19.77 8.13
N ILE A 152 0.90 18.85 7.62
CA ILE A 152 0.21 17.83 8.44
C ILE A 152 1.22 16.99 9.22
N ALA A 153 2.28 16.51 8.56
CA ALA A 153 3.35 15.75 9.20
C ALA A 153 4.01 16.55 10.34
N SER A 154 4.29 17.83 10.12
CA SER A 154 4.90 18.71 11.12
C SER A 154 4.02 18.84 12.36
N VAL A 155 2.69 18.96 12.18
CA VAL A 155 1.73 18.99 13.30
C VAL A 155 1.76 17.67 14.08
N PHE A 156 1.73 16.53 13.40
CA PHE A 156 1.77 15.23 14.07
C PHE A 156 3.08 14.97 14.80
N TYR A 157 4.23 15.32 14.21
CA TYR A 157 5.51 15.23 14.92
C TYR A 157 5.55 16.10 16.18
N ASN A 158 4.98 17.32 16.13
CA ASN A 158 4.90 18.19 17.31
C ASN A 158 4.00 17.59 18.39
N ARG A 159 2.84 17.02 18.02
CA ARG A 159 1.93 16.35 18.97
C ARG A 159 2.59 15.13 19.61
N LEU A 160 3.26 14.29 18.82
CA LEU A 160 3.99 13.12 19.32
C LEU A 160 5.08 13.52 20.32
N LYS A 161 5.87 14.56 20.01
CA LYS A 161 6.89 15.10 20.93
C LYS A 161 6.31 15.65 22.22
N ALA A 162 5.12 16.24 22.15
CA ALA A 162 4.40 16.76 23.32
C ALA A 162 3.61 15.68 24.08
N ASN A 163 3.72 14.40 23.68
CA ASN A 163 2.95 13.28 24.22
C ASN A 163 1.42 13.52 24.16
N MET A 164 0.96 14.21 23.11
CA MET A 164 -0.44 14.50 22.86
C MET A 164 -1.05 13.47 21.89
N PRO A 165 -2.34 13.15 22.02
CA PRO A 165 -3.04 12.34 21.02
C PRO A 165 -2.99 13.01 19.65
N LEU A 166 -2.88 12.20 18.59
CA LEU A 166 -2.82 12.71 17.21
C LEU A 166 -4.09 13.48 16.82
N GLY A 167 -5.25 13.15 17.41
CA GLY A 167 -6.52 13.83 17.18
C GLY A 167 -6.91 13.84 15.70
N SER A 168 -6.79 12.67 15.05
CA SER A 168 -6.96 12.48 13.61
C SER A 168 -8.19 11.61 13.35
N ASP A 169 -9.16 12.17 12.64
CA ASP A 169 -10.46 11.53 12.39
C ASP A 169 -10.33 10.33 11.45
N VAL A 170 -9.30 10.30 10.60
CA VAL A 170 -9.09 9.16 9.66
C VAL A 170 -8.78 7.86 10.39
N THR A 171 -8.24 7.92 11.61
CA THR A 171 -8.02 6.74 12.45
C THR A 171 -9.32 6.18 13.01
N TYR A 172 -10.27 7.07 13.36
CA TYR A 172 -11.62 6.69 13.77
C TYR A 172 -12.41 6.11 12.60
N GLN A 173 -12.36 6.76 11.42
CA GLN A 173 -13.01 6.25 10.21
C GLN A 173 -12.49 4.87 9.83
N TYR A 174 -11.17 4.66 9.90
CA TYR A 174 -10.57 3.36 9.61
C TYR A 174 -11.11 2.24 10.53
N ILE A 175 -11.23 2.47 11.84
CA ILE A 175 -11.79 1.45 12.75
C ILE A 175 -13.31 1.28 12.57
N ALA A 176 -14.04 2.36 12.30
CA ALA A 176 -15.47 2.31 12.02
C ALA A 176 -15.76 1.48 10.76
N ASP A 177 -15.01 1.72 9.68
CA ASP A 177 -15.07 0.96 8.44
C ASP A 177 -14.75 -0.52 8.67
N LYS A 178 -13.68 -0.82 9.43
CA LYS A 178 -13.26 -2.19 9.73
C LYS A 178 -14.29 -2.97 10.55
N THR A 179 -14.98 -2.29 11.46
CA THR A 179 -15.97 -2.88 12.37
C THR A 179 -17.41 -2.80 11.83
N GLY A 180 -17.62 -2.06 10.74
CA GLY A 180 -18.93 -1.93 10.09
C GLY A 180 -19.93 -1.11 10.89
N VAL A 181 -19.49 -0.17 11.73
CA VAL A 181 -20.35 0.75 12.49
C VAL A 181 -20.53 2.06 11.76
#